data_AF-A0A7V9KBI5-F1
#
_entry.id   AF-A0A7V9KBI5-F1
#
_cell.length_a   1.000
_cell.length_b   1.000
_cell.length_c   1.000
_cell.angle_alpha   90.00
_cell.angle_beta   90.00
_cell.angle_gamma   90.00
#
_symmetry.space_group_name_H-M   'P 1'
#
loop_
_entity.id
_entity.type
_entity.pdbx_description
1 polymer ?
#
loop_
_entity_poly.entity_id
_entity_poly.type
_entity_poly.pdbx_seq_one_letter_code
_entity_poly.pdbx_strand_id
1 'polypeptide(L)' 'MQERLLAAPPKVTSGNQRYEVRPKVKVGRYDTVLIWCRAFSVPVAAADVSSPGR' A
#
# COMPACT_ATOMS: atom_id res chain seq x y z
N MET A 1 -8.05 -36.29 -6.22
CA MET A 1 -8.49 -35.38 -5.15
C MET A 1 -7.69 -34.10 -5.29
N GLN A 2 -8.18 -33.11 -6.05
CA GLN A 2 -7.47 -31.84 -6.30
C GLN A 2 -8.14 -30.73 -5.50
N GLU A 3 -7.35 -30.07 -4.66
CA GLU A 3 -7.77 -28.98 -3.79
C GLU A 3 -7.91 -27.69 -4.61
N ARG A 4 -9.15 -27.25 -4.88
CA ARG A 4 -9.41 -25.88 -5.32
C ARG A 4 -9.37 -24.98 -4.10
N LEU A 5 -8.19 -24.46 -3.78
CA LEU A 5 -8.07 -23.25 -2.98
C LEU A 5 -8.70 -22.12 -3.81
N LEU A 6 -10.00 -21.88 -3.64
CA LEU A 6 -10.65 -20.67 -4.11
C LEU A 6 -9.98 -19.52 -3.38
N ALA A 7 -8.97 -18.91 -4.01
CA ALA A 7 -8.45 -17.63 -3.61
C ALA A 7 -9.64 -16.70 -3.52
N ALA A 8 -10.05 -16.35 -2.30
CA ALA A 8 -11.09 -15.37 -2.09
C ALA A 8 -10.71 -14.12 -2.89
N PRO A 9 -11.66 -13.50 -3.62
CA PRO A 9 -11.35 -12.29 -4.37
C PRO A 9 -10.69 -11.30 -3.43
N PRO A 10 -9.63 -10.60 -3.86
CA PRO A 10 -8.97 -9.61 -3.02
C PRO A 10 -10.05 -8.66 -2.52
N LYS A 11 -10.23 -8.64 -1.20
CA LYS A 11 -11.25 -7.81 -0.57
C LYS A 11 -10.89 -6.38 -0.94
N VAL A 12 -11.67 -5.78 -1.85
CA VAL A 12 -11.47 -4.39 -2.25
C VAL A 12 -11.61 -3.57 -0.99
N THR A 13 -10.49 -3.08 -0.49
CA THR A 13 -10.42 -2.20 0.67
C THR A 13 -10.80 -0.82 0.19
N SER A 14 -12.10 -0.60 -0.02
CA SER A 14 -12.64 0.74 -0.19
C SER A 14 -12.57 1.43 1.17
N GLY A 15 -11.55 2.26 1.36
CA GLY A 15 -11.31 2.91 2.63
C GLY A 15 -10.08 3.81 2.55
N ASN A 16 -10.16 4.95 3.21
CA ASN A 16 -9.04 5.85 3.45
C ASN A 16 -8.06 5.14 4.40
N GLN A 17 -7.25 4.23 3.86
CA GLN A 17 -6.29 3.42 4.62
C GLN A 17 -5.21 4.35 5.18
N ARG A 18 -5.42 4.74 6.43
CA ARG A 18 -4.49 5.57 7.19
C ARG A 18 -3.55 4.65 7.93
N TYR A 19 -2.31 4.59 7.48
CA TYR A 19 -1.22 3.98 8.24
C TYR A 19 -0.68 5.01 9.22
N GLU A 20 -0.39 4.57 10.44
CA GLU A 20 0.31 5.42 11.40
C GLU A 20 1.72 5.69 10.86
N VAL A 21 2.01 6.97 10.62
CA VAL A 21 3.33 7.43 10.25
C VAL A 21 3.99 7.99 11.51
N ARG A 22 5.23 7.59 11.77
CA ARG A 22 6.01 8.11 12.90
C ARG A 22 6.00 9.64 12.89
N PRO A 23 5.74 10.32 14.02
CA PRO A 23 5.51 11.77 14.06
C PRO A 23 6.71 12.64 13.61
N LYS A 24 7.92 12.06 13.59
CA LYS A 24 9.14 12.75 13.12
C LYS A 24 9.40 12.56 11.62
N VAL A 25 8.56 11.79 10.92
CA VAL A 25 8.69 11.58 9.47
C VAL A 25 8.03 12.74 8.75
N LYS A 26 8.84 13.52 8.02
CA LYS A 26 8.34 14.60 7.17
C LYS A 26 7.85 14.00 5.84
N VAL A 27 6.57 13.61 5.79
CA VAL A 27 5.97 12.95 4.61
C VAL A 27 6.02 13.83 3.36
N GLY A 28 5.84 15.16 3.51
CA GLY A 28 5.90 16.11 2.39
C GLY A 28 7.26 16.26 1.72
N ARG A 29 8.29 15.51 2.15
CA ARG A 29 9.61 15.45 1.50
C ARG A 29 9.70 14.35 0.45
N TYR A 30 8.69 13.50 0.33
CA TYR A 30 8.66 12.35 -0.57
C TYR A 30 7.56 12.52 -1.61
N ASP A 31 7.89 12.23 -2.87
CA ASP A 31 6.93 12.34 -3.99
C ASP A 31 6.10 11.05 -4.18
N THR A 32 6.58 9.90 -3.70
CA THR A 32 5.97 8.59 -4.00
C THR A 32 5.99 7.68 -2.77
N VAL A 33 4.92 6.91 -2.57
CA VAL A 33 4.83 5.81 -1.60
C VAL A 33 4.86 4.47 -2.32
N LEU A 34 5.54 3.48 -1.73
CA LEU A 34 5.59 2.11 -2.21
C LEU A 34 4.88 1.17 -1.24
N ILE A 35 4.07 0.25 -1.76
CA ILE A 35 3.49 -0.84 -0.98
C ILE A 35 4.44 -2.04 -1.09
N TRP A 36 5.00 -2.45 0.05
CA TRP A 36 5.94 -3.56 0.13
C TRP A 36 5.24 -4.87 0.51
N CYS A 37 5.47 -5.93 -0.25
CA CYS A 37 5.01 -7.26 0.11
C CYS A 37 6.09 -8.01 0.92
N ARG A 38 5.81 -8.28 2.20
CA ARG A 38 6.74 -8.98 3.09
C ARG A 38 7.06 -10.41 2.62
N ALA A 39 6.09 -11.13 2.05
CA ALA A 39 6.28 -12.54 1.65
C ALA A 39 7.29 -12.70 0.51
N PHE A 40 7.31 -11.74 -0.43
CA PHE A 40 8.15 -11.79 -1.62
C PHE A 40 9.35 -10.84 -1.55
N SER A 41 9.46 -10.02 -0.50
CA SER A 41 10.51 -9.01 -0.34
C SER A 41 10.66 -8.08 -1.54
N VAL A 42 9.53 -7.63 -2.12
CA VAL A 42 9.50 -6.72 -3.28
C VAL A 42 8.41 -5.65 -3.13
N PRO A 43 8.57 -4.47 -3.77
CA PRO A 43 7.48 -3.53 -3.97
C PRO A 43 6.46 -4.10 -4.95
N VAL A 44 5.17 -3.97 -4.65
CA VAL A 44 4.08 -4.51 -5.49
C VAL A 44 3.15 -3.43 -6.03
N ALA A 45 3.21 -2.22 -5.49
CA ALA A 45 2.47 -1.06 -5.99
C ALA A 45 3.19 0.24 -5.61
N ALA A 46 2.91 1.30 -6.35
CA ALA A 46 3.38 2.66 -6.09
C ALA A 46 2.23 3.65 -6.25
N ALA A 47 2.27 4.75 -5.50
CA ALA A 47 1.34 5.87 -5.67
C ALA A 47 2.05 7.19 -5.41
N ASP A 48 1.70 8.22 -6.17
CA ASP A 48 2.21 9.57 -5.96
C ASP A 48 1.54 10.21 -4.74
N VAL A 49 2.33 10.90 -3.94
CA VAL A 49 1.86 11.73 -2.83
C VAL A 49 1.38 13.05 -3.43
N SER A 50 0.14 13.10 -3.89
CA SER A 50 -0.46 14.36 -4.34
C SER A 50 -0.57 15.30 -3.14
N SER A 51 0.34 16.26 -3.05
CA SER A 51 0.14 17.41 -2.17
C SER A 51 -1.01 18.23 -2.76
N PRO A 52 -2.04 18.61 -1.99
CA PRO A 52 -3.00 19.60 -2.46
C PRO A 52 -2.27 20.93 -2.65
N GLY A 53 -1.90 21.24 -3.91
CA GLY A 53 -1.23 22.50 -4.28
C GLY A 53 0.11 22.36 -5.01
N ARG A 54 0.24 21.42 -5.95
CA ARG A 54 1.16 21.60 -7.09
C ARG A 54 0.33 21.81 -8.35
#